data_AF-A0A3B9KA65-F1
#
_entry.id   AF-A0A3B9KA65-F1
#
_cell.length_a   1.000
_cell.length_b   1.000
_cell.length_c   1.000
_cell.angle_alpha   90.00
_cell.angle_beta   90.00
_cell.angle_gamma   90.00
#
_symmetry.space_group_name_H-M   'P 1'
#
loop_
_entity.id
_entity.type
_entity.pdbx_description
1 polymer ?
#
loop_
_entity_poly.entity_id
_entity_poly.type
_entity_poly.pdbx_seq_one_letter_code
_entity_poly.pdbx_strand_id
1 'polypeptide(L)'
;MESLEQRLLTVCNDRDHGSHWIVREAISILYDLATETASSSDESMQRLHRAARKLEQSHPAMAALSGATRRILNTPGGLSEKAAEAARLLEEVDHAADHIAAHAQSLLKG
;
A
#
# COMPACT_ATOMS: atom_id res chain seq x y z
N MET A 1 5.28 0.33 -19.87
CA MET A 1 5.06 0.05 -18.45
C MET A 1 6.15 0.79 -17.69
N GLU A 2 5.80 1.67 -16.77
CA GLU A 2 6.79 2.28 -15.87
C GLU A 2 7.40 1.21 -14.97
N SER A 3 8.68 1.37 -14.60
CA SER A 3 9.30 0.44 -13.67
C SER A 3 8.76 0.66 -12.25
N LEU A 4 8.82 -0.40 -11.43
CA LEU A 4 8.47 -0.34 -10.00
C LEU A 4 9.22 0.78 -9.26
N GLU A 5 10.49 1.00 -9.61
CA GLU A 5 11.30 2.08 -9.02
C GLU A 5 10.78 3.47 -9.39
N GLN A 6 10.30 3.63 -10.63
CA GLN A 6 9.74 4.88 -11.12
C GLN A 6 8.43 5.20 -10.41
N ARG A 7 7.53 4.22 -10.27
CA ARG A 7 6.29 4.36 -9.50
C ARG A 7 6.56 4.69 -8.03
N LEU A 8 7.54 4.02 -7.41
CA LEU A 8 7.97 4.32 -6.05
C LEU A 8 8.47 5.77 -5.91
N LEU A 9 9.26 6.25 -6.88
CA LEU A 9 9.70 7.65 -6.90
C LEU A 9 8.55 8.62 -7.11
N THR A 10 7.58 8.30 -7.95
CA THR A 10 6.36 9.10 -8.15
C THR A 10 5.62 9.25 -6.83
N VAL A 11 5.31 8.15 -6.15
CA VAL A 11 4.63 8.19 -4.85
C VAL A 11 5.43 8.97 -3.82
N CYS A 12 6.75 8.72 -3.72
CA CYS A 12 7.61 9.41 -2.75
C CYS A 12 7.69 10.93 -2.94
N ASN A 13 7.54 11.41 -4.18
CA ASN A 13 7.65 12.83 -4.50
C ASN A 13 6.31 13.48 -4.84
N ASP A 14 5.20 12.75 -4.68
CA ASP A 14 3.88 13.19 -5.08
C ASP A 14 3.44 14.41 -4.27
N ARG A 15 2.91 15.41 -4.96
CA ARG A 15 2.32 16.64 -4.39
C ARG A 15 0.96 16.97 -4.97
N ASP A 16 0.53 16.21 -5.97
CA ASP A 16 -0.64 16.52 -6.79
C ASP A 16 -1.84 15.67 -6.41
N HIS A 17 -1.63 14.54 -5.74
CA HIS A 17 -2.68 13.60 -5.36
C HIS A 17 -2.95 13.60 -3.85
N GLY A 18 -4.17 13.15 -3.50
CA GLY A 18 -4.60 13.01 -2.12
C GLY A 18 -4.03 11.75 -1.43
N SER A 19 -4.15 11.71 -0.10
CA SER A 19 -3.69 10.58 0.72
C SER A 19 -4.26 9.23 0.29
N HIS A 20 -5.52 9.19 -0.17
CA HIS A 20 -6.14 7.97 -0.69
C HIS A 20 -5.36 7.37 -1.86
N TRP A 21 -4.99 8.20 -2.85
CA TRP A 21 -4.21 7.76 -4.00
C TRP A 21 -2.81 7.29 -3.57
N ILE A 22 -2.14 8.06 -2.71
CA ILE A 22 -0.79 7.73 -2.20
C ILE A 22 -0.80 6.37 -1.48
N VAL A 23 -1.77 6.13 -0.61
CA VAL A 23 -1.90 4.87 0.13
C VAL A 23 -2.19 3.71 -0.81
N ARG A 24 -3.15 3.89 -1.73
CA ARG A 24 -3.51 2.87 -2.72
C ARG A 24 -2.30 2.48 -3.59
N GLU A 25 -1.59 3.47 -4.12
CA GLU A 25 -0.44 3.24 -5.00
C GLU A 25 0.73 2.61 -4.24
N ALA A 26 0.97 3.03 -2.99
CA ALA A 26 1.94 2.40 -2.11
C ALA A 26 1.63 0.92 -1.86
N ILE A 27 0.37 0.57 -1.56
CA ILE A 27 -0.02 -0.84 -1.36
C ILE A 27 0.17 -1.62 -2.67
N SER A 28 -0.19 -1.05 -3.82
CA SER A 28 0.02 -1.69 -5.13
C SER A 28 1.50 -1.97 -5.41
N ILE A 29 2.41 -1.03 -5.11
CA ILE A 29 3.85 -1.25 -5.24
C ILE A 29 4.33 -2.39 -4.33
N LEU A 30 3.83 -2.46 -3.08
CA LEU A 30 4.20 -3.53 -2.16
C LEU A 30 3.64 -4.89 -2.58
N TYR A 31 2.44 -4.93 -3.15
CA TYR A 31 1.87 -6.13 -3.77
C TYR A 31 2.74 -6.62 -4.92
N ASP A 32 3.12 -5.74 -5.84
CA ASP A 32 3.96 -6.10 -6.98
C ASP A 32 5.34 -6.59 -6.52
N LEU A 33 5.96 -5.94 -5.54
CA LEU A 33 7.25 -6.40 -4.98
C LEU A 33 7.14 -7.75 -4.25
N ALA A 34 6.00 -8.06 -3.64
CA ALA A 34 5.76 -9.33 -2.97
C ALA A 34 5.42 -10.47 -3.96
N THR A 35 4.96 -10.13 -5.18
CA THR A 35 4.61 -11.10 -6.22
C THR A 35 5.73 -11.28 -7.27
N GLU A 36 6.63 -10.30 -7.39
CA GLU A 36 7.74 -10.35 -8.33
C GLU A 36 8.69 -11.51 -7.98
N THR A 37 8.88 -12.42 -8.95
CA THR A 37 9.76 -13.57 -8.80
C THR A 37 11.21 -13.13 -8.99
N ALA A 38 11.88 -12.75 -7.90
CA ALA A 38 13.32 -12.50 -7.92
C ALA A 38 14.12 -13.79 -7.75
N SER A 39 15.43 -13.69 -7.96
CA SER A 39 16.39 -14.79 -7.87
C SER A 39 16.44 -15.47 -6.48
N SER A 40 16.06 -14.77 -5.40
CA SER A 40 15.90 -15.35 -4.07
C SER A 40 14.80 -14.68 -3.24
N SER A 41 14.15 -15.47 -2.36
CA SER A 41 13.11 -14.99 -1.46
C SER A 41 13.62 -13.92 -0.48
N ASP A 42 14.86 -14.05 -0.01
CA ASP A 42 15.44 -13.08 0.94
C ASP A 42 15.69 -11.72 0.30
N GLU A 43 16.14 -11.70 -0.96
CA GLU A 43 16.32 -10.45 -1.70
C GLU A 43 14.98 -9.75 -1.94
N SER A 44 13.95 -10.48 -2.36
CA SER A 44 12.59 -9.93 -2.51
C SER A 44 12.06 -9.36 -1.20
N MET A 45 12.23 -10.08 -0.08
CA MET A 45 11.82 -9.59 1.24
C MET A 45 12.56 -8.31 1.64
N GLN A 46 13.87 -8.25 1.39
CA GLN A 46 14.65 -7.03 1.64
C GLN A 46 14.20 -5.86 0.77
N ARG A 47 13.91 -6.08 -0.52
CA ARG A 47 13.38 -5.05 -1.42
C ARG A 47 12.04 -4.51 -0.93
N LEU A 48 11.14 -5.40 -0.54
CA LEU A 48 9.84 -5.05 0.04
C LEU A 48 9.99 -4.15 1.28
N HIS A 49 10.85 -4.55 2.23
CA HIS A 49 11.13 -3.74 3.43
C HIS A 49 11.77 -2.39 3.12
N ARG A 50 12.68 -2.32 2.15
CA ARG A 50 13.32 -1.06 1.73
C ARG A 50 12.29 -0.11 1.11
N ALA A 51 11.42 -0.62 0.22
CA ALA A 51 10.38 0.17 -0.41
C ALA A 51 9.39 0.72 0.63
N ALA A 52 8.88 -0.13 1.52
CA ALA A 52 7.98 0.27 2.60
C ALA A 52 8.57 1.37 3.49
N ARG A 53 9.84 1.23 3.90
CA ARG A 53 10.53 2.27 4.68
C ARG A 53 10.66 3.58 3.92
N LYS A 54 10.98 3.53 2.62
CA LYS A 54 11.11 4.73 1.79
C LYS A 54 9.77 5.45 1.67
N LEU A 55 8.68 4.71 1.45
CA LEU A 55 7.31 5.24 1.40
C LEU A 55 6.94 5.94 2.71
N GLU A 56 7.16 5.28 3.86
CA GLU A 56 6.87 5.88 5.18
C GLU A 56 7.71 7.13 5.46
N GLN A 57 8.98 7.15 5.07
CA GLN A 57 9.87 8.29 5.28
C GLN A 57 9.52 9.49 4.39
N SER A 58 9.00 9.25 3.18
CA SER A 58 8.52 10.32 2.29
C SER A 58 7.25 10.98 2.79
N HIS A 59 6.43 10.25 3.57
CA HIS A 59 5.10 10.70 4.03
C HIS A 59 4.91 10.51 5.54
N PRO A 60 5.77 11.12 6.39
CA PRO A 60 5.85 10.77 7.81
C PRO A 60 4.59 11.17 8.61
N ALA A 61 3.82 12.14 8.14
CA ALA A 61 2.57 12.57 8.78
C ALA A 61 1.37 11.70 8.39
N MET A 62 1.53 10.71 7.51
CA MET A 62 0.44 9.96 6.92
C MET A 62 0.23 8.61 7.63
N ALA A 63 -0.54 8.64 8.73
CA ALA A 63 -0.79 7.45 9.55
C ALA A 63 -1.42 6.29 8.77
N ALA A 64 -2.28 6.57 7.79
CA ALA A 64 -2.89 5.55 6.94
C ALA A 64 -1.84 4.76 6.14
N LEU A 65 -0.81 5.44 5.63
CA LEU A 65 0.29 4.80 4.92
C LEU A 65 1.11 3.91 5.87
N SER A 66 1.58 4.45 7.01
CA SER A 66 2.37 3.66 7.97
C SER A 66 1.57 2.49 8.55
N GLY A 67 0.25 2.65 8.72
CA GLY A 67 -0.64 1.56 9.11
C GLY A 67 -0.70 0.45 8.06
N ALA A 68 -0.90 0.81 6.79
CA ALA A 68 -0.97 -0.14 5.68
C ALA A 68 0.36 -0.90 5.49
N THR A 69 1.49 -0.18 5.44
CA THR A 69 2.81 -0.79 5.27
C THR A 69 3.13 -1.76 6.42
N ARG A 70 2.87 -1.37 7.67
CA ARG A 70 3.08 -2.25 8.84
C ARG A 70 2.17 -3.46 8.82
N ARG A 71 0.91 -3.30 8.43
CA ARG A 71 -0.04 -4.41 8.34
C ARG A 71 0.46 -5.48 7.37
N ILE A 72 0.94 -5.08 6.19
CA ILE A 72 1.55 -5.99 5.19
C ILE A 72 2.85 -6.61 5.71
N LEU A 73 3.78 -5.80 6.23
CA LEU A 73 5.09 -6.29 6.65
C LEU A 73 5.03 -7.20 7.88
N ASN A 74 4.05 -7.01 8.76
CA ASN A 74 3.87 -7.84 9.95
C ASN A 74 2.98 -9.06 9.71
N THR A 75 2.40 -9.22 8.50
CA THR A 75 1.68 -10.45 8.15
C THR A 75 2.61 -11.66 8.34
N PRO A 76 2.21 -12.65 9.16
CA PRO A 76 2.97 -13.88 9.33
C PRO A 76 3.15 -14.61 8.00
N GLY A 77 4.27 -15.31 7.84
CA GLY A 77 4.58 -16.05 6.62
C GLY A 77 5.59 -15.35 5.71
N GLY A 78 5.62 -15.78 4.46
CA GLY A 78 6.54 -15.32 3.43
C GLY A 78 5.93 -14.27 2.51
N LEU A 79 6.51 -14.12 1.33
CA LEU A 79 6.09 -13.13 0.34
C LEU A 79 4.65 -13.36 -0.14
N SER A 80 4.21 -14.62 -0.23
CA SER A 80 2.85 -14.97 -0.67
C SER A 80 1.79 -14.44 0.29
N GLU A 81 1.98 -14.59 1.59
CA GLU A 81 1.04 -14.09 2.61
C GLU A 81 1.01 -12.56 2.63
N LYS A 82 2.17 -11.93 2.41
CA LYS A 82 2.28 -10.46 2.30
C LYS A 82 1.58 -9.93 1.05
N ALA A 83 1.72 -10.61 -0.08
CA ALA A 83 1.00 -10.29 -1.30
C ALA A 83 -0.51 -10.43 -1.12
N ALA A 84 -0.97 -11.51 -0.48
CA ALA A 84 -2.38 -11.70 -0.18
C ALA A 84 -2.95 -10.59 0.73
N GLU A 85 -2.21 -10.20 1.76
CA GLU A 85 -2.62 -9.09 2.62
C GLU A 85 -2.64 -7.74 1.87
N ALA A 86 -1.65 -7.48 1.02
CA ALA A 86 -1.62 -6.28 0.19
C ALA A 86 -2.80 -6.24 -0.80
N ALA A 87 -3.14 -7.36 -1.43
CA ALA A 87 -4.30 -7.48 -2.32
C ALA A 87 -5.61 -7.19 -1.57
N ARG A 88 -5.79 -7.79 -0.39
CA ARG A 88 -6.95 -7.52 0.47
C ARG A 88 -7.03 -6.04 0.87
N LEU A 89 -5.90 -5.43 1.23
CA LEU A 89 -5.87 -4.01 1.57
C LEU A 89 -6.19 -3.08 0.39
N LEU A 90 -5.82 -3.46 -0.84
CA LEU A 90 -6.23 -2.72 -2.03
C LEU A 90 -7.74 -2.72 -2.19
N GLU A 91 -8.39 -3.87 -2.03
CA GLU A 91 -9.85 -3.98 -2.07
C GLU A 91 -10.51 -3.14 -0.97
N GLU A 92 -9.98 -3.20 0.26
CA GLU A 92 -10.49 -2.40 1.38
C GLU A 92 -10.38 -0.89 1.10
N VAL A 93 -9.27 -0.43 0.52
CA VAL A 93 -9.07 0.98 0.16
C VAL A 93 -10.01 1.39 -0.96
N ASP A 94 -10.10 0.59 -2.03
CA ASP A 94 -10.93 0.91 -3.21
C ASP A 94 -12.43 1.04 -2.84
N HIS A 95 -12.91 0.29 -1.85
CA HIS A 95 -14.29 0.36 -1.38
C HIS A 95 -14.53 1.28 -0.16
N ALA A 96 -13.48 1.88 0.41
CA ALA A 96 -13.61 2.68 1.63
C ALA A 96 -14.60 3.84 1.48
N ALA A 97 -14.56 4.53 0.34
CA ALA A 97 -15.45 5.67 0.07
C ALA A 97 -16.92 5.23 -0.01
N ASP A 98 -17.20 4.09 -0.65
CA ASP A 98 -18.54 3.55 -0.78
C ASP A 98 -19.12 3.17 0.59
N HIS A 99 -18.32 2.52 1.43
CA HIS A 99 -18.72 2.15 2.79
C HIS A 99 -19.02 3.38 3.65
N ILE A 100 -18.18 4.42 3.56
CA ILE A 100 -18.39 5.68 4.28
C ILE A 100 -19.67 6.36 3.79
N ALA A 101 -19.88 6.43 2.47
CA ALA A 101 -21.06 7.04 1.88
C ALA A 101 -22.35 6.31 2.29
N ALA A 102 -22.35 4.98 2.21
CA ALA A 102 -23.49 4.16 2.62
C ALA A 102 -23.83 4.34 4.11
N HIS A 103 -22.81 4.37 4.97
CA HIS A 103 -23.00 4.62 6.40
C HIS A 103 -23.54 6.02 6.66
N ALA A 104 -22.92 7.05 6.09
CA ALA A 104 -23.34 8.44 6.27
C ALA A 104 -24.77 8.69 5.77
N GLN A 105 -25.18 8.08 4.65
CA GLN A 105 -26.53 8.24 4.11
C GLN A 105 -27.61 7.79 5.10
N SER A 106 -27.34 6.75 5.91
CA SER A 106 -28.27 6.30 6.95
C SER A 106 -28.45 7.32 8.08
N LEU A 107 -27.42 8.13 8.35
CA LEU A 107 -27.41 9.15 9.41
C LEU A 107 -27.99 10.49 8.95
N LEU A 108 -27.96 10.76 7.64
CA LEU A 108 -28.45 12.02 7.05
C LEU A 108 -29.95 12.01 6.75
N LYS A 109 -30.62 10.85 6.83
CA LYS A 109 -32.07 10.71 6.66
C LYS A 109 -32.85 10.81 7.98
N GLY A 110 -32.32 11.58 8.94
CA GLY A 110 -33.05 11.97 10.15
C GLY A 110 -34.38 12.60 9.83
#